data_AF-A0A7S4A9S1-F1
#
_entry.id   AF-A0A7S4A9S1-F1
#
_cell.length_a   1.000
_cell.length_b   1.000
_cell.length_c   1.000
_cell.angle_alpha   90.00
_cell.angle_beta   90.00
_cell.angle_gamma   90.00
#
_symmetry.space_group_name_H-M   'P 1'
#
loop_
_entity.id
_entity.type
_entity.pdbx_description
1 polymer ?
#
loop_
_entity_poly.entity_id
_entity_poly.type
_entity_poly.pdbx_seq_one_letter_code
_entity_poly.pdbx_strand_id
1 'polypeptide(L)'
;TGIAPYRSFLRRLFGEATPASKNFKGLAWLFLGVANKDALLYDEEFQVYLRQNPDKMRMDYALSREGPLNKKGGKMYIQDKVEEYSDEVFDALDKGAHIYFCGLKGMMPGIQDMLKSVCE
;
A
#
# COMPACT_ATOMS: atom_id res chain seq x y z
N THR A 1 0.38 0.63 15.10
CA THR A 1 0.07 -0.11 13.85
C THR A 1 0.26 0.82 12.68
N GLY A 2 0.74 0.34 11.53
CA GLY A 2 1.10 1.20 10.38
C GLY A 2 -0.09 1.73 9.58
N ILE A 3 -1.23 1.03 9.60
CA ILE A 3 -2.41 1.36 8.77
C ILE A 3 -3.20 2.58 9.24
N ALA A 4 -3.06 2.97 10.52
CA ALA A 4 -3.90 3.99 11.16
C ALA A 4 -3.93 5.36 10.43
N PRO A 5 -2.79 5.99 10.08
CA PRO A 5 -2.84 7.26 9.35
C PRO A 5 -3.45 7.12 7.94
N TYR A 6 -3.21 6.00 7.27
CA TYR A 6 -3.73 5.77 5.92
C TYR A 6 -5.24 5.52 5.91
N ARG A 7 -5.78 4.91 6.96
CA ARG A 7 -7.23 4.85 7.14
C ARG A 7 -7.84 6.25 7.14
N SER A 8 -7.24 7.21 7.85
CA SER A 8 -7.69 8.60 7.84
C SER A 8 -7.56 9.25 6.46
N PHE A 9 -6.48 8.98 5.72
CA PHE A 9 -6.33 9.45 4.34
C PHE A 9 -7.45 8.91 3.46
N LEU A 10 -7.66 7.60 3.45
CA LEU A 10 -8.67 6.94 2.62
C LEU A 10 -10.09 7.40 2.97
N ARG A 11 -10.40 7.57 4.26
CA ARG A 11 -11.68 8.19 4.69
C ARG A 11 -11.86 9.59 4.11
N ARG A 12 -10.83 10.44 4.20
CA ARG A 12 -10.92 11.81 3.73
C ARG A 12 -11.01 11.92 2.20
N LEU A 13 -10.39 10.98 1.48
CA LEU A 13 -10.41 10.91 0.02
C LEU A 13 -11.69 10.28 -0.53
N PHE A 14 -12.18 9.18 0.07
CA PHE A 14 -13.21 8.33 -0.51
C PHE A 14 -14.45 8.12 0.38
N GLY A 15 -14.32 8.27 1.69
CA GLY A 15 -15.42 8.02 2.64
C GLY A 15 -16.24 9.25 3.04
N GLU A 16 -15.69 10.45 2.87
CA GLU A 16 -16.28 11.70 3.35
C GLU A 16 -16.40 12.73 2.21
N ALA A 17 -17.48 13.50 2.22
CA ALA A 17 -17.70 14.61 1.28
C ALA A 17 -16.84 15.84 1.64
N THR A 18 -15.54 15.76 1.39
CA THR A 18 -14.56 16.80 1.74
C THR A 18 -14.03 17.52 0.47
N PRO A 19 -13.44 18.72 0.60
CA PRO A 19 -12.73 19.35 -0.52
C PRO A 19 -11.64 18.44 -1.10
N ALA A 20 -10.95 17.66 -0.26
CA ALA A 20 -9.94 16.71 -0.71
C ALA A 20 -10.57 15.62 -1.59
N SER A 21 -11.69 15.03 -1.16
CA SER A 21 -12.43 14.04 -1.96
C SER A 21 -12.85 14.58 -3.32
N LYS A 22 -13.36 15.81 -3.39
CA LYS A 22 -13.76 16.46 -4.65
C LYS A 22 -12.58 16.78 -5.58
N ASN A 23 -11.44 17.15 -5.00
CA ASN A 23 -10.26 17.59 -5.76
C ASN A 23 -9.32 16.43 -6.12
N PHE A 24 -9.47 15.26 -5.50
CA PHE A 24 -8.61 14.12 -5.75
C PHE A 24 -8.89 13.49 -7.12
N LYS A 25 -7.88 13.55 -7.99
CA LYS A 25 -7.90 13.00 -9.35
C LYS A 25 -6.77 12.00 -9.61
N GLY A 26 -5.94 11.74 -8.60
CA GLY A 26 -4.82 10.81 -8.70
C GLY A 26 -5.21 9.38 -8.35
N LEU A 27 -4.18 8.53 -8.24
CA LEU A 27 -4.29 7.16 -7.73
C LEU A 27 -3.82 7.12 -6.28
N ALA A 28 -4.66 6.60 -5.38
CA ALA A 28 -4.27 6.23 -4.03
C ALA A 28 -3.98 4.72 -4.00
N TRP A 29 -2.70 4.35 -3.88
CA TRP A 29 -2.26 2.97 -3.85
C TRP A 29 -1.78 2.57 -2.46
N LEU A 30 -2.47 1.62 -1.83
CA LEU A 30 -2.15 1.12 -0.50
C LEU A 30 -1.50 -0.26 -0.56
N PHE A 31 -0.30 -0.40 -0.01
CA PHE A 31 0.33 -1.68 0.27
C PHE A 31 0.15 -2.02 1.76
N LEU A 32 -0.54 -3.12 2.06
CA LEU A 32 -0.83 -3.54 3.44
C LEU A 32 -0.18 -4.89 3.78
N GLY A 33 0.77 -4.86 4.70
CA GLY A 33 1.43 -6.06 5.23
C GLY A 33 0.82 -6.55 6.54
N VAL A 34 0.43 -7.82 6.59
CA VAL A 34 -0.05 -8.49 7.82
C VAL A 34 0.45 -9.94 7.92
N ALA A 35 0.17 -10.60 9.04
CA ALA A 35 0.50 -12.01 9.22
C ALA A 35 -0.37 -12.92 8.33
N ASN A 36 -1.69 -12.88 8.55
CA ASN A 36 -2.70 -13.59 7.79
C ASN A 36 -3.94 -12.69 7.61
N LYS A 37 -4.90 -13.12 6.79
CA LYS A 37 -6.12 -12.38 6.40
C LYS A 37 -6.96 -11.95 7.59
N ASP A 38 -6.99 -12.77 8.63
CA ASP A 38 -7.71 -12.47 9.88
C ASP A 38 -7.12 -11.27 10.64
N ALA A 39 -5.89 -10.88 10.33
CA ALA A 39 -5.23 -9.70 10.87
C ALA A 39 -5.43 -8.43 10.00
N LEU A 40 -6.23 -8.49 8.94
CA LEU A 40 -6.53 -7.32 8.09
C LEU A 40 -7.45 -6.35 8.85
N LEU A 41 -6.87 -5.21 9.23
CA LEU A 41 -7.59 -4.15 9.92
C LEU A 41 -8.35 -3.29 8.91
N TYR A 42 -9.65 -3.11 9.15
CA TYR A 42 -10.55 -2.24 8.37
C TYR A 42 -10.77 -2.69 6.91
N ASP A 43 -10.56 -3.96 6.61
CA ASP A 43 -10.63 -4.47 5.23
C ASP A 43 -11.99 -4.20 4.58
N GLU A 44 -13.08 -4.48 5.30
CA GLU A 44 -14.44 -4.24 4.81
C GLU A 44 -14.67 -2.78 4.38
N GLU A 45 -14.13 -1.83 5.15
CA GLU A 45 -14.19 -0.39 4.86
C GLU A 45 -13.41 -0.05 3.58
N PHE A 46 -12.20 -0.59 3.43
CA PHE A 46 -11.40 -0.35 2.22
C PHE A 46 -11.98 -1.03 0.98
N GLN A 47 -12.59 -2.20 1.12
CA GLN A 47 -13.28 -2.89 0.04
C GLN A 47 -14.48 -2.11 -0.49
N VAL A 48 -15.17 -1.33 0.36
CA VAL A 48 -16.20 -0.39 -0.11
C VAL A 48 -15.57 0.71 -0.98
N TYR A 49 -14.46 1.31 -0.54
CA TYR A 49 -13.79 2.37 -1.30
C TYR A 49 -13.24 1.88 -2.64
N LEU A 50 -12.63 0.69 -2.68
CA LEU A 50 -12.14 0.04 -3.90
C LEU A 50 -13.26 -0.17 -4.92
N ARG A 51 -14.42 -0.69 -4.48
CA ARG A 51 -15.58 -0.90 -5.37
C ARG A 51 -16.16 0.41 -5.91
N GLN A 52 -16.15 1.46 -5.10
CA GLN A 52 -16.70 2.77 -5.48
C GLN A 52 -15.75 3.61 -6.33
N ASN A 53 -14.43 3.35 -6.26
CA ASN A 53 -13.39 4.14 -6.91
C ASN A 53 -12.35 3.26 -7.62
N PRO A 54 -12.75 2.35 -8.53
CA PRO A 54 -11.84 1.37 -9.13
C PRO A 54 -10.74 2.00 -10.01
N ASP A 55 -10.93 3.24 -10.46
CA ASP A 55 -9.99 4.04 -11.25
C ASP A 55 -9.04 4.89 -10.40
N LYS A 56 -9.35 5.10 -9.11
CA LYS A 56 -8.60 6.02 -8.21
C LYS A 56 -8.03 5.36 -6.97
N MET A 57 -8.39 4.11 -6.69
CA MET A 57 -7.88 3.38 -5.54
C MET A 57 -7.39 1.99 -5.94
N ARG A 58 -6.19 1.64 -5.47
CA ARG A 58 -5.63 0.30 -5.60
C ARG A 58 -5.14 -0.18 -4.24
N MET A 59 -5.22 -1.49 -4.01
CA MET A 59 -4.76 -2.09 -2.78
C MET A 59 -4.11 -3.43 -3.04
N ASP A 60 -2.93 -3.64 -2.45
CA ASP A 60 -2.16 -4.85 -2.56
C ASP A 60 -1.76 -5.35 -1.17
N TYR A 61 -1.93 -6.65 -0.95
CA TYR A 61 -1.67 -7.30 0.33
C TYR A 61 -0.35 -8.07 0.34
N ALA A 62 0.40 -7.95 1.42
CA ALA A 62 1.54 -8.80 1.73
C ALA A 62 1.21 -9.65 2.96
N LEU A 63 1.01 -10.95 2.75
CA LEU A 63 0.59 -11.89 3.78
C LEU A 63 1.79 -12.75 4.17
N SER A 64 2.39 -12.51 5.35
CA SER A 64 3.68 -13.12 5.70
C SER A 64 3.60 -14.56 6.19
N ARG A 65 2.41 -15.09 6.47
CA ARG A 65 2.18 -16.46 6.96
C ARG A 65 1.19 -17.27 6.10
N GLU A 66 0.66 -16.68 5.04
CA GLU A 66 -0.27 -17.34 4.12
C GLU A 66 -0.10 -16.78 2.70
N GLY A 67 -0.61 -17.50 1.71
CA GLY A 67 -0.48 -17.10 0.30
C GLY A 67 0.86 -17.51 -0.32
N PRO A 68 1.16 -17.00 -1.53
CA PRO A 68 2.37 -17.38 -2.26
C PRO A 68 3.63 -16.83 -1.59
N LEU A 69 4.71 -17.60 -1.70
CA LEU A 69 6.05 -17.16 -1.29
C LEU A 69 6.53 -16.00 -2.20
N ASN A 70 7.43 -15.17 -1.68
CA ASN A 70 8.07 -14.13 -2.50
C ASN A 70 8.95 -14.75 -3.60
N LYS A 71 9.49 -13.91 -4.49
CA LYS A 71 10.38 -14.34 -5.59
C LYS A 71 11.60 -15.17 -5.12
N LYS A 72 11.99 -15.05 -3.85
CA LYS A 72 13.13 -15.73 -3.22
C LYS A 72 12.73 -17.01 -2.47
N GLY A 73 11.46 -17.44 -2.55
CA GLY A 73 10.94 -18.60 -1.82
C GLY A 73 10.73 -18.37 -0.31
N GLY A 74 10.72 -17.12 0.13
CA GLY A 74 10.52 -16.71 1.52
C GLY A 74 9.13 -16.12 1.80
N LYS A 75 8.95 -15.61 3.02
CA LYS A 75 7.71 -14.93 3.44
C LYS A 75 7.48 -13.65 2.63
N MET A 76 6.23 -13.38 2.29
CA MET A 76 5.83 -12.16 1.60
C MET A 76 5.73 -10.98 2.58
N TYR A 77 6.58 -9.97 2.41
CA TYR A 77 6.49 -8.69 3.11
C TYR A 77 6.18 -7.55 2.13
N ILE A 78 5.94 -6.35 2.67
CA ILE A 78 5.57 -5.19 1.86
C ILE A 78 6.64 -4.81 0.83
N GLN A 79 7.93 -4.95 1.19
CA GLN A 79 9.01 -4.63 0.27
C GLN A 79 9.02 -5.60 -0.92
N ASP A 80 8.76 -6.89 -0.68
CA ASP A 80 8.65 -7.88 -1.75
C ASP A 80 7.45 -7.58 -2.66
N LYS A 81 6.32 -7.17 -2.06
CA LYS A 81 5.12 -6.82 -2.82
C LYS A 81 5.31 -5.55 -3.66
N VAL A 82 6.00 -4.54 -3.13
CA VAL A 82 6.33 -3.33 -3.88
C VAL A 82 7.31 -3.63 -5.02
N GLU A 83 8.27 -4.54 -4.80
CA GLU A 83 9.22 -5.01 -5.83
C GLU A 83 8.53 -5.75 -6.99
N GLU A 84 7.34 -6.33 -6.78
CA GLU A 84 6.54 -6.88 -7.90
C GLU A 84 6.02 -5.79 -8.85
N TYR A 85 5.88 -4.57 -8.37
CA TYR A 85 5.35 -3.43 -9.11
C TYR A 85 6.36 -2.27 -9.20
N SER A 86 7.66 -2.56 -9.14
CA SER A 86 8.72 -1.56 -9.14
C SER A 86 8.50 -0.53 -10.25
N ASP A 87 8.33 -0.99 -11.48
CA ASP A 87 8.28 -0.12 -12.65
C ASP A 87 7.08 0.83 -12.58
N GLU A 88 5.91 0.34 -12.14
CA GLU A 88 4.71 1.16 -11.96
C GLU A 88 4.86 2.16 -10.80
N VAL A 89 5.49 1.74 -9.69
CA VAL A 89 5.70 2.59 -8.52
C VAL A 89 6.68 3.71 -8.86
N PHE A 90 7.78 3.40 -9.54
CA PHE A 90 8.78 4.40 -9.93
C PHE A 90 8.25 5.34 -11.03
N ASP A 91 7.50 4.83 -12.01
CA ASP A 91 6.81 5.69 -12.99
C ASP A 91 5.80 6.64 -12.31
N ALA A 92 5.07 6.18 -11.29
CA ALA A 92 4.19 7.03 -10.51
C ALA A 92 4.97 8.12 -9.75
N LEU A 93 6.12 7.78 -9.16
CA LEU A 93 6.99 8.73 -8.47
C LEU A 93 7.56 9.78 -9.44
N ASP A 94 8.01 9.36 -10.63
CA ASP A 94 8.49 10.26 -11.68
C ASP A 94 7.41 11.23 -12.14
N LYS A 95 6.14 10.81 -12.11
CA LYS A 95 4.96 11.64 -12.40
C LYS A 95 4.50 12.48 -11.20
N GLY A 96 5.25 12.50 -10.10
CA GLY A 96 5.02 13.35 -8.94
C GLY A 96 4.19 12.71 -7.82
N ALA A 97 4.07 11.38 -7.78
CA ALA A 97 3.47 10.71 -6.64
C ALA A 97 4.28 10.91 -5.35
N HIS A 98 3.59 10.86 -4.22
CA HIS A 98 4.21 10.88 -2.90
C HIS A 98 4.12 9.49 -2.26
N ILE A 99 5.25 9.00 -1.75
CA ILE A 99 5.29 7.77 -0.97
C ILE A 99 5.32 8.08 0.52
N TYR A 100 4.53 7.34 1.28
CA TYR A 100 4.42 7.47 2.73
C TYR A 100 4.66 6.12 3.37
N PHE A 101 5.51 6.05 4.41
CA PHE A 101 5.77 4.83 5.18
C PHE A 101 5.32 4.98 6.63
N CYS A 102 4.63 3.99 7.18
CA CYS A 102 4.19 3.96 8.56
C CYS A 102 4.13 2.53 9.08
N GLY A 103 4.65 2.32 10.28
CA GLY A 103 4.68 1.02 10.94
C GLY A 103 5.76 0.95 12.00
N LEU A 104 6.16 -0.27 12.35
CA LEU A 104 7.23 -0.49 13.32
C LEU A 104 8.59 -0.16 12.69
N LYS A 105 9.55 0.30 13.51
CA LYS A 105 10.92 0.63 13.06
C LYS A 105 11.57 -0.50 12.25
N GLY A 106 11.31 -1.76 12.60
CA GLY A 106 11.84 -2.94 11.92
C GLY A 106 11.41 -3.09 10.45
N MET A 107 10.41 -2.36 9.96
CA MET A 107 10.04 -2.38 8.54
C MET A 107 11.01 -1.59 7.67
N MET A 108 11.63 -0.54 8.21
CA MET A 108 12.37 0.44 7.42
C MET A 108 13.59 -0.13 6.71
N PRO A 109 14.44 -0.97 7.34
CA PRO A 109 15.61 -1.52 6.66
C PRO A 109 15.24 -2.29 5.37
N GLY A 110 14.23 -3.17 5.42
CA GLY A 110 13.81 -3.93 4.24
C GLY A 110 13.25 -3.07 3.11
N ILE A 111 12.55 -1.98 3.45
CA ILE A 111 12.07 -1.01 2.45
C ILE A 111 13.24 -0.25 1.83
N GLN A 112 14.20 0.21 2.63
CA GLN A 112 15.36 0.95 2.15
C GLN A 112 16.25 0.09 1.24
N ASP A 113 16.49 -1.17 1.63
CA ASP A 113 17.26 -2.12 0.83
C ASP A 113 16.56 -2.40 -0.52
N MET A 114 15.24 -2.58 -0.51
CA MET A 114 14.46 -2.74 -1.74
C MET A 114 14.53 -1.50 -2.62
N LEU A 115 14.29 -0.30 -2.07
CA LEU A 115 14.37 0.95 -2.84
C LEU A 115 15.75 1.14 -3.45
N LYS A 116 16.82 0.81 -2.71
CA LYS A 116 18.19 0.88 -3.21
C LYS A 116 18.39 -0.10 -4.38
N SER A 117 17.98 -1.36 -4.20
CA SER A 117 18.15 -2.40 -5.21
C SER A 117 17.39 -2.13 -6.52
N VAL A 118 16.28 -1.40 -6.47
CA VAL A 118 15.50 -1.06 -7.67
C VAL A 118 16.09 0.17 -8.39
N CYS A 119 16.83 1.03 -7.68
CA CYS A 119 17.47 2.21 -8.27
C CYS A 119 18.85 1.94 -8.89
N GLU A 120 19.45 0.76 -8.64
CA GLU A 120 20.73 0.32 -9.18
C GLU A 120 20.57 -0.35 -10.56
#